data_AF-A0A812F601-F1
#
_entry.id   AF-A0A812F601-F1
#
_cell.length_a   1.000
_cell.length_b   1.000
_cell.length_c   1.000
_cell.angle_alpha   90.00
_cell.angle_beta   90.00
_cell.angle_gamma   90.00
#
_symmetry.space_group_name_H-M   'P 1'
#
loop_
_entity.id
_entity.type
_entity.pdbx_description
1 polymer ?
#
loop_
_entity_poly.entity_id
_entity_poly.type
_entity_poly.pdbx_seq_one_letter_code
_entity_poly.pdbx_strand_id
1 'polypeptide(L)'
;MRLISNRRWNVTDIEKRNKIKNWLLSNGGEEVQVTAPSEEWRIKFSDATVTQYTKGTLFITDSNDESVLKAHNFITKTVGSNFIPSQKKYLIGFDEAGKGEVFGHTILVGVIVPSQFYNEIERDVGVANTKVKHQADYWDEIFNKIDYYANKGLEFLVQSIPPWQVDKYNINKLLDVTYQRMLSLLIRNVSLPDTRIVIDDYGIGFNLDTYLKSLERQGTEIIRTSKADDTYLESRVASLIAKREQQRVIGSIKSDSGFQINGISIGSGNAGDRNTLAWLKAWKASGQPWPWFVKRSFKTIVELDGRAAQQKMHPPINENLLSKEFRQKFESGELNIGSLSVNCPCGASSKAIKLIPLNSQTTPTCVSCKKEIPDIAMTLQYFCGRIIPDTNVIARGFITKDLEGKRFFENFTFLLHPTVRYECDKHSGTKKELEKIGHFAAIGRIRLEEIKSKINSKDLDSVERDDSILKSALENNSIVLTADNGMKGAAQSKGLFVMEI
;
A
#
# COMPACT_ATOMS: atom_id res chain seq x y z
N MET A 1 15.29 19.14 16.71
CA MET A 1 13.82 19.04 16.54
C MET A 1 13.18 19.42 17.86
N ARG A 2 12.11 20.21 17.86
CA ARG A 2 11.43 20.60 19.11
C ARG A 2 10.59 19.43 19.65
N LEU A 3 10.46 19.29 20.98
CA LEU A 3 9.80 18.16 21.63
C LEU A 3 8.30 18.04 21.32
N ILE A 4 7.62 19.17 21.09
CA ILE A 4 6.20 19.27 20.79
C ILE A 4 6.07 19.86 19.39
N SER A 5 5.36 19.15 18.51
CA SER A 5 5.16 19.57 17.12
C SER A 5 4.11 20.68 17.02
N ASN A 6 4.19 21.53 15.97
CA ASN A 6 3.09 22.44 15.64
C ASN A 6 1.76 21.70 15.47
N ARG A 7 0.62 22.38 15.56
CA ARG A 7 -0.69 21.76 15.28
C ARG A 7 -1.68 22.77 14.74
N ARG A 8 -2.65 22.27 13.96
CA ARG A 8 -3.77 23.05 13.44
C ARG A 8 -5.10 22.48 13.94
N TRP A 9 -6.06 23.37 14.21
CA TRP A 9 -7.46 23.05 14.42
C TRP A 9 -8.35 23.88 13.50
N ASN A 10 -9.57 23.40 13.25
CA ASN A 10 -10.63 24.20 12.64
C ASN A 10 -11.62 24.65 13.72
N VAL A 11 -11.55 25.92 14.12
CA VAL A 11 -12.35 26.53 15.18
C VAL A 11 -13.25 27.59 14.56
N THR A 12 -14.35 27.18 13.93
CA THR A 12 -15.29 28.12 13.31
C THR A 12 -16.15 28.86 14.33
N ASP A 13 -16.43 28.23 15.47
CA ASP A 13 -17.24 28.75 16.59
C ASP A 13 -16.52 29.87 17.37
N ILE A 14 -17.14 31.05 17.43
CA ILE A 14 -16.58 32.26 18.06
C ILE A 14 -16.44 32.11 19.58
N GLU A 15 -17.40 31.45 20.25
CA GLU A 15 -17.33 31.24 21.70
C GLU A 15 -16.15 30.35 22.06
N LYS A 16 -15.91 29.29 21.27
CA LYS A 16 -14.74 28.43 21.44
C LYS A 16 -13.44 29.21 21.20
N ARG A 17 -13.36 30.06 20.18
CA ARG A 17 -12.19 30.93 19.94
C ARG A 17 -11.89 31.81 21.14
N ASN A 18 -12.91 32.49 21.66
CA ASN A 18 -12.78 33.37 22.83
C ASN A 18 -12.37 32.59 24.09
N LYS A 19 -12.95 31.41 24.31
CA LYS A 19 -12.59 30.54 25.44
C LYS A 19 -11.13 30.11 25.37
N ILE A 20 -10.64 29.76 24.17
CA ILE A 20 -9.23 29.41 23.94
C ILE A 20 -8.33 30.61 24.21
N LYS A 21 -8.66 31.77 23.62
CA LYS A 21 -7.92 33.02 23.79
C LYS A 21 -7.77 33.36 25.28
N ASN A 22 -8.87 33.38 26.02
CA ASN A 22 -8.90 33.70 27.45
C ASN A 22 -8.09 32.71 28.29
N TRP A 23 -8.17 31.41 27.97
CA TRP A 23 -7.39 30.40 28.67
C TRP A 23 -5.89 30.59 28.44
N LEU A 24 -5.46 30.85 27.20
CA LEU A 24 -4.06 31.10 26.88
C LEU A 24 -3.51 32.31 27.65
N LEU A 25 -4.24 33.43 27.64
CA LEU A 25 -3.87 34.64 28.37
C LEU A 25 -3.79 34.39 29.89
N SER A 26 -4.76 33.66 30.45
CA SER A 26 -4.78 33.33 31.88
C SER A 26 -3.65 32.39 32.32
N ASN A 27 -3.00 31.71 31.37
CA ASN A 27 -1.90 30.78 31.63
C ASN A 27 -0.54 31.34 31.16
N GLY A 28 -0.40 32.67 31.13
CA GLY A 28 0.87 33.34 30.82
C GLY A 28 1.11 33.60 29.33
N GLY A 29 0.08 33.50 28.50
CA GLY A 29 0.13 33.95 27.11
C GLY A 29 0.07 35.47 27.00
N GLU A 30 0.79 36.02 26.03
CA GLU A 30 0.82 37.45 25.73
C GLU A 30 0.28 37.70 24.33
N GLU A 31 -0.73 38.56 24.21
CA GLU A 31 -1.25 38.96 22.90
C GLU A 31 -0.22 39.84 22.17
N VAL A 32 0.06 39.50 20.92
CA VAL A 32 1.01 40.21 20.05
C VAL A 32 0.29 40.71 18.80
N GLN A 33 0.89 41.69 18.13
CA GLN A 33 0.30 42.24 16.91
C GLN A 33 0.18 41.17 15.82
N VAL A 34 -0.96 41.20 15.12
CA VAL A 34 -1.19 40.39 13.92
C VAL A 34 -0.24 40.82 12.80
N THR A 35 0.19 39.85 12.01
CA THR A 35 1.19 40.05 10.94
C THR A 35 0.59 39.97 9.54
N ALA A 36 -0.64 39.48 9.41
CA ALA A 36 -1.35 39.39 8.14
C ALA A 36 -2.83 39.74 8.30
N PRO A 37 -3.49 40.30 7.26
CA PRO A 37 -4.93 40.62 7.30
C PRO A 37 -5.85 39.42 7.52
N SER A 38 -5.34 38.21 7.30
CA SER A 38 -6.06 36.95 7.53
C SER A 38 -6.06 36.51 9.01
N GLU A 39 -5.27 37.14 9.86
CA GLU A 39 -5.13 36.82 11.29
C GLU A 39 -6.13 37.63 12.12
N GLU A 40 -6.88 36.95 12.99
CA GLU A 40 -7.84 37.55 13.91
C GLU A 40 -7.17 37.98 15.21
N TRP A 41 -6.34 37.09 15.78
CA TRP A 41 -5.49 37.38 16.94
C TRP A 41 -4.28 36.45 16.94
N ARG A 42 -3.22 36.89 17.64
CA ARG A 42 -1.97 36.16 17.77
C ARG A 42 -1.48 36.23 19.21
N ILE A 43 -1.18 35.09 19.82
CA ILE A 43 -0.70 34.99 21.20
C ILE A 43 0.65 34.29 21.21
N LYS A 44 1.64 34.89 21.85
CA LYS A 44 2.88 34.21 22.22
C LYS A 44 2.65 33.45 23.52
N PHE A 45 2.90 32.14 23.52
CA PHE A 45 2.64 31.26 24.65
C PHE A 45 3.87 30.38 24.87
N SER A 46 4.61 30.64 25.96
CA SER A 46 5.98 30.15 26.15
C SER A 46 6.88 30.45 24.92
N ASP A 47 7.48 29.44 24.30
CA ASP A 47 8.34 29.52 23.12
C ASP A 47 7.56 29.30 21.80
N ALA A 48 6.24 29.15 21.86
CA ALA A 48 5.35 28.97 20.73
C ALA A 48 4.52 30.22 20.41
N THR A 49 4.01 30.27 19.19
CA THR A 49 3.02 31.25 18.73
C THR A 49 1.72 30.52 18.41
N VAL A 50 0.61 31.01 18.95
CA VAL A 50 -0.75 30.61 18.61
C VAL A 50 -1.40 31.70 17.75
N THR A 51 -1.84 31.37 16.55
CA THR A 51 -2.49 32.28 15.61
C THR A 51 -3.88 31.78 15.27
N GLN A 52 -4.90 32.60 15.52
CA GLN A 52 -6.25 32.38 15.00
C GLN A 52 -6.43 33.17 13.71
N TYR A 53 -6.92 32.50 12.67
CA TYR A 53 -7.26 33.09 11.40
C TYR A 53 -8.76 33.34 11.29
N THR A 54 -9.14 34.38 10.55
CA THR A 54 -10.53 34.79 10.33
C THR A 54 -11.40 33.68 9.74
N LYS A 55 -10.81 32.80 8.91
CA LYS A 55 -11.47 31.63 8.31
C LYS A 55 -11.66 30.44 9.27
N GLY A 56 -11.37 30.60 10.56
CA GLY A 56 -11.56 29.58 11.59
C GLY A 56 -10.33 28.71 11.88
N THR A 57 -9.31 28.72 11.04
CA THR A 57 -8.06 28.00 11.34
C THR A 57 -7.39 28.54 12.61
N LEU A 58 -7.09 27.67 13.56
CA LEU A 58 -6.22 27.95 14.71
C LEU A 58 -4.91 27.18 14.51
N PHE A 59 -3.77 27.85 14.57
CA PHE A 59 -2.45 27.24 14.38
C PHE A 59 -1.55 27.53 15.56
N ILE A 60 -0.80 26.54 16.03
CA ILE A 60 0.25 26.71 17.05
C ILE A 60 1.57 26.17 16.52
N THR A 61 2.67 26.90 16.72
CA THR A 61 4.01 26.49 16.27
C THR A 61 4.63 25.44 17.20
N ASP A 62 5.69 24.77 16.73
CA ASP A 62 6.46 23.78 17.50
C ASP A 62 7.10 24.40 18.76
N SER A 63 7.34 23.58 19.79
CA SER A 63 7.75 24.00 21.13
C SER A 63 8.62 22.97 21.85
N ASN A 64 9.55 23.41 22.70
CA ASN A 64 10.26 22.55 23.64
C ASN A 64 9.65 22.53 25.05
N ASP A 65 8.61 23.32 25.30
CA ASP A 65 8.02 23.55 26.62
C ASP A 65 6.71 22.75 26.79
N GLU A 66 6.66 21.88 27.82
CA GLU A 66 5.50 21.06 28.16
C GLU A 66 4.20 21.84 28.40
N SER A 67 4.27 23.14 28.74
CA SER A 67 3.09 24.01 28.83
C SER A 67 2.33 24.08 27.51
N VAL A 68 3.02 24.01 26.36
CA VAL A 68 2.40 23.99 25.03
C VAL A 68 1.61 22.70 24.81
N LEU A 69 2.05 21.58 25.38
CA LEU A 69 1.27 20.33 25.37
C LEU A 69 -0.03 20.47 26.19
N LYS A 70 0.00 21.20 27.31
CA LYS A 70 -1.22 21.52 28.07
C LYS A 70 -2.17 22.39 27.24
N ALA A 71 -1.65 23.36 26.49
CA ALA A 71 -2.43 24.16 25.56
C ALA A 71 -3.08 23.30 24.46
N HIS A 72 -2.33 22.37 23.85
CA HIS A 72 -2.86 21.42 22.87
C HIS A 72 -4.04 20.61 23.44
N ASN A 73 -3.88 20.09 24.66
CA ASN A 73 -4.91 19.29 25.32
C ASN A 73 -6.16 20.12 25.62
N PHE A 74 -5.99 21.34 26.12
CA PHE A 74 -7.11 22.25 26.39
C PHE A 74 -7.87 22.63 25.11
N ILE A 75 -7.14 23.01 24.05
CA ILE A 75 -7.72 23.35 22.75
C ILE A 75 -8.47 22.15 22.19
N THR A 76 -7.86 20.96 22.16
CA THR A 76 -8.49 19.73 21.64
C THR A 76 -9.76 19.39 22.43
N LYS A 77 -9.73 19.52 23.76
CA LYS A 77 -10.91 19.32 24.62
C LYS A 77 -12.03 20.33 24.35
N THR A 78 -11.67 21.55 23.97
CA THR A 78 -12.62 22.64 23.70
C THR A 78 -13.22 22.55 22.30
N VAL A 79 -12.39 22.23 21.30
CA VAL A 79 -12.76 22.22 19.89
C VAL A 79 -13.40 20.90 19.51
N GLY A 80 -12.82 19.78 19.97
CA GLY A 80 -13.05 18.44 19.47
C GLY A 80 -11.87 17.96 18.58
N SER A 81 -11.95 16.70 18.15
CA SER A 81 -11.04 16.13 17.15
C SER A 81 -11.25 16.81 15.78
N ASN A 82 -10.18 16.95 15.01
CA ASN A 82 -10.24 17.43 13.62
C ASN A 82 -10.89 16.41 12.68
N PHE A 83 -10.90 15.14 13.09
CA PHE A 83 -11.48 14.02 12.35
C PHE A 83 -12.72 13.48 13.08
N ILE A 84 -13.57 12.74 12.38
CA ILE A 84 -14.76 12.10 12.99
C ILE A 84 -14.31 10.90 13.85
N PRO A 85 -14.45 10.98 15.19
CA PRO A 85 -14.07 9.88 16.07
C PRO A 85 -15.00 8.68 15.89
N SER A 86 -14.56 7.50 16.30
CA SER A 86 -15.41 6.30 16.40
C SER A 86 -15.18 5.58 17.73
N GLN A 87 -16.20 4.86 18.17
CA GLN A 87 -16.16 3.99 19.35
C GLN A 87 -15.62 2.59 19.02
N LYS A 88 -15.36 2.29 17.73
CA LYS A 88 -14.77 1.04 17.29
C LYS A 88 -13.32 0.92 17.79
N LYS A 89 -12.86 -0.31 18.03
CA LYS A 89 -11.49 -0.59 18.50
C LYS A 89 -10.47 -0.46 17.37
N TYR A 90 -10.85 -0.93 16.17
CA TYR A 90 -10.00 -0.96 14.99
C TYR A 90 -10.53 0.00 13.95
N LEU A 91 -9.70 0.94 13.51
CA LEU A 91 -10.05 1.94 12.50
C LEU A 91 -9.21 1.68 11.26
N ILE A 92 -9.84 1.19 10.19
CA ILE A 92 -9.16 0.81 8.96
C ILE A 92 -9.37 1.89 7.90
N GLY A 93 -8.28 2.47 7.43
CA GLY A 93 -8.31 3.53 6.43
C GLY A 93 -7.56 3.15 5.18
N PHE A 94 -8.07 3.57 4.03
CA PHE A 94 -7.40 3.42 2.74
C PHE A 94 -7.17 4.77 2.07
N ASP A 95 -6.07 4.88 1.33
CA ASP A 95 -5.82 5.97 0.38
C ASP A 95 -4.80 5.56 -0.70
N GLU A 96 -4.76 6.30 -1.80
CA GLU A 96 -3.76 6.14 -2.86
C GLU A 96 -3.01 7.42 -3.23
N ALA A 97 -1.76 7.27 -3.67
CA ALA A 97 -0.95 8.34 -4.23
C ALA A 97 -0.41 7.93 -5.61
N GLY A 98 -0.28 8.87 -6.54
CA GLY A 98 0.27 8.57 -7.86
C GLY A 98 -0.76 8.27 -8.94
N LYS A 99 -2.05 8.14 -8.62
CA LYS A 99 -3.10 7.84 -9.61
C LYS A 99 -3.16 8.86 -10.76
N GLY A 100 -2.96 10.14 -10.47
CA GLY A 100 -3.05 11.24 -11.43
C GLY A 100 -1.70 11.72 -12.00
N GLU A 101 -0.60 11.12 -11.56
CA GLU A 101 0.75 11.51 -11.92
C GLU A 101 1.27 10.63 -13.06
N VAL A 102 1.90 11.27 -14.04
CA VAL A 102 2.48 10.63 -15.25
C VAL A 102 3.68 9.74 -14.90
N PHE A 103 4.36 10.03 -13.79
CA PHE A 103 5.52 9.27 -13.34
C PHE A 103 5.20 8.35 -12.16
N GLY A 104 5.88 7.21 -12.14
CA GLY A 104 5.91 6.27 -11.03
C GLY A 104 4.69 5.36 -10.94
N HIS A 105 4.73 4.48 -9.96
CA HIS A 105 3.62 3.59 -9.64
C HIS A 105 2.47 4.38 -9.00
N THR A 106 1.24 3.87 -9.10
CA THR A 106 0.17 4.27 -8.18
C THR A 106 0.33 3.45 -6.91
N ILE A 107 0.60 4.09 -5.77
CA ILE A 107 0.79 3.46 -4.47
C ILE A 107 -0.54 3.48 -3.71
N LEU A 108 -0.95 2.33 -3.19
CA LEU A 108 -2.14 2.19 -2.36
C LEU A 108 -1.71 1.78 -0.96
N VAL A 109 -2.33 2.37 0.05
CA VAL A 109 -2.09 2.05 1.45
C VAL A 109 -3.39 1.71 2.13
N GLY A 110 -3.34 0.68 2.98
CA GLY A 110 -4.36 0.35 3.95
C GLY A 110 -3.71 0.32 5.33
N VAL A 111 -4.32 0.96 6.32
CA VAL A 111 -3.79 1.05 7.69
C VAL A 111 -4.85 0.61 8.69
N ILE A 112 -4.44 -0.03 9.77
CA ILE A 112 -5.22 -0.25 10.98
C ILE A 112 -4.69 0.71 12.03
N VAL A 113 -5.53 1.63 12.50
CA VAL A 113 -5.26 2.54 13.60
C VAL A 113 -5.96 2.00 14.86
N PRO A 114 -5.21 1.70 15.94
CA PRO A 114 -5.80 1.28 17.22
C PRO A 114 -6.42 2.49 17.93
N SER A 115 -7.72 2.44 18.24
CA SER A 115 -8.44 3.60 18.75
C SER A 115 -7.95 4.11 20.12
N GLN A 116 -7.28 3.25 20.90
CA GLN A 116 -6.65 3.63 22.16
C GLN A 116 -5.56 4.70 22.01
N PHE A 117 -4.94 4.84 20.82
CA PHE A 117 -3.91 5.85 20.52
C PHE A 117 -4.42 6.92 19.56
N TYR A 118 -5.75 7.03 19.37
CA TYR A 118 -6.34 7.93 18.39
C TYR A 118 -5.89 9.38 18.56
N ASN A 119 -5.93 9.90 19.78
CA ASN A 119 -5.64 11.30 20.06
C ASN A 119 -4.15 11.64 19.85
N GLU A 120 -3.27 10.71 20.21
CA GLU A 120 -1.83 10.83 20.05
C GLU A 120 -1.45 10.77 18.57
N ILE A 121 -2.01 9.80 17.83
CA ILE A 121 -1.79 9.69 16.38
C ILE A 121 -2.37 10.93 15.67
N GLU A 122 -3.57 11.40 16.02
CA GLU A 122 -4.14 12.63 15.48
C GLU A 122 -3.20 13.82 15.71
N ARG A 123 -2.66 13.96 16.93
CA ARG A 123 -1.73 15.04 17.25
C ARG A 123 -0.47 14.97 16.39
N ASP A 124 0.08 13.77 16.20
CA ASP A 124 1.33 13.57 15.47
C ASP A 124 1.16 13.73 13.95
N VAL A 125 -0.04 13.44 13.45
CA VAL A 125 -0.44 13.51 12.02
C VAL A 125 -1.00 14.88 11.63
N GLY A 126 -1.71 15.57 12.54
CA GLY A 126 -2.38 16.86 12.28
C GLY A 126 -1.44 18.03 11.96
N VAL A 127 -0.14 17.78 12.00
CA VAL A 127 0.97 18.68 11.64
C VAL A 127 1.32 18.59 10.15
N ALA A 128 0.84 17.54 9.49
CA ALA A 128 1.23 17.19 8.13
C ALA A 128 0.46 18.02 7.10
N ASN A 129 1.16 18.82 6.31
CA ASN A 129 0.56 19.55 5.19
C ASN A 129 0.80 18.78 3.89
N THR A 130 -0.13 17.91 3.52
CA THR A 130 0.01 17.11 2.29
C THR A 130 -0.16 17.90 0.99
N LYS A 131 -0.64 19.15 1.08
CA LYS A 131 -1.00 20.00 -0.05
C LYS A 131 0.14 20.95 -0.48
N VAL A 132 1.25 20.98 0.27
CA VAL A 132 2.46 21.76 -0.04
C VAL A 132 3.59 20.83 -0.48
N LYS A 133 4.48 21.32 -1.34
CA LYS A 133 5.66 20.56 -1.77
C LYS A 133 6.65 20.49 -0.62
N HIS A 134 6.87 19.28 -0.11
CA HIS A 134 7.85 18.99 0.94
C HIS A 134 9.03 18.16 0.39
N GLN A 135 10.17 18.24 1.07
CA GLN A 135 11.32 17.36 0.80
C GLN A 135 11.05 15.95 1.34
N ALA A 136 11.83 14.95 0.90
CA ALA A 136 11.69 13.56 1.35
C ALA A 136 11.81 13.42 2.88
N ASP A 137 12.76 14.14 3.49
CA ASP A 137 13.04 14.08 4.94
C ASP A 137 11.82 14.47 5.79
N TYR A 138 11.01 15.42 5.33
CA TYR A 138 9.76 15.80 6.01
C TYR A 138 8.78 14.63 6.12
N TRP A 139 8.66 13.84 5.06
CA TRP A 139 7.79 12.67 5.03
C TRP A 139 8.34 11.54 5.90
N ASP A 140 9.67 11.40 5.95
CA ASP A 140 10.33 10.43 6.82
C ASP A 140 10.19 10.80 8.29
N GLU A 141 10.23 12.07 8.66
CA GLU A 141 9.93 12.52 10.03
C GLU A 141 8.49 12.20 10.45
N ILE A 142 7.50 12.46 9.58
CA ILE A 142 6.10 12.11 9.84
C ILE A 142 5.95 10.59 9.94
N PHE A 143 6.58 9.84 9.04
CA PHE A 143 6.53 8.39 9.07
C PHE A 143 7.13 7.84 10.37
N ASN A 144 8.25 8.37 10.85
CA ASN A 144 8.86 7.91 12.11
C ASN A 144 7.91 8.09 13.30
N LYS A 145 7.08 9.15 13.30
CA LYS A 145 6.04 9.32 14.32
C LYS A 145 4.93 8.28 14.20
N ILE A 146 4.54 7.91 12.98
CA ILE A 146 3.54 6.85 12.74
C ILE A 146 4.11 5.48 13.13
N ASP A 147 5.36 5.19 12.73
CA ASP A 147 6.06 3.93 12.95
C ASP A 147 6.31 3.66 14.44
N TYR A 148 6.42 4.70 15.27
CA TYR A 148 6.44 4.58 16.72
C TYR A 148 5.25 3.77 17.28
N TYR A 149 4.08 3.83 16.63
CA TYR A 149 2.89 3.09 17.02
C TYR A 149 2.82 1.67 16.42
N ALA A 150 3.76 1.26 15.56
CA ALA A 150 3.75 -0.06 14.93
C ALA A 150 3.79 -1.19 15.96
N ASN A 151 4.67 -1.07 16.96
CA ASN A 151 4.74 -2.01 18.09
C ASN A 151 3.58 -1.90 19.09
N LYS A 152 2.62 -0.99 18.83
CA LYS A 152 1.46 -0.71 19.69
C LYS A 152 0.13 -1.04 19.00
N GLY A 153 0.18 -1.80 17.90
CA GLY A 153 -0.99 -2.28 17.17
C GLY A 153 -1.39 -1.43 15.96
N LEU A 154 -0.57 -0.44 15.56
CA LEU A 154 -0.72 0.17 14.24
C LEU A 154 -0.10 -0.77 13.20
N GLU A 155 -0.88 -1.13 12.19
CA GLU A 155 -0.42 -1.99 11.10
C GLU A 155 -0.75 -1.34 9.77
N PHE A 156 0.10 -1.50 8.75
CA PHE A 156 -0.22 -1.01 7.41
C PHE A 156 0.30 -1.94 6.33
N LEU A 157 -0.36 -1.88 5.18
CA LEU A 157 0.02 -2.57 3.95
C LEU A 157 0.24 -1.54 2.86
N VAL A 158 1.32 -1.73 2.10
CA VAL A 158 1.61 -0.94 0.91
C VAL A 158 1.50 -1.85 -0.32
N GLN A 159 0.73 -1.42 -1.30
CA GLN A 159 0.61 -2.06 -2.60
C GLN A 159 0.91 -1.05 -3.69
N SER A 160 1.31 -1.52 -4.87
CA SER A 160 1.61 -0.67 -6.01
C SER A 160 0.96 -1.22 -7.27
N ILE A 161 0.45 -0.32 -8.10
CA ILE A 161 0.00 -0.59 -9.47
C ILE A 161 1.03 0.04 -10.41
N PRO A 162 1.74 -0.74 -11.22
CA PRO A 162 2.80 -0.22 -12.07
C PRO A 162 2.27 0.50 -13.33
N PRO A 163 3.09 1.39 -13.94
CA PRO A 163 2.70 2.16 -15.11
C PRO A 163 2.16 1.34 -16.27
N TRP A 164 2.75 0.18 -16.57
CA TRP A 164 2.30 -0.66 -17.69
C TRP A 164 0.93 -1.30 -17.43
N GLN A 165 0.55 -1.56 -16.18
CA GLN A 165 -0.83 -1.96 -15.84
C GLN A 165 -1.79 -0.78 -15.95
N VAL A 166 -1.41 0.40 -15.46
CA VAL A 166 -2.19 1.63 -15.65
C VAL A 166 -2.40 1.91 -17.13
N ASP A 167 -1.39 1.66 -17.97
CA ASP A 167 -1.43 1.86 -19.41
C ASP A 167 -2.37 0.90 -20.14
N LYS A 168 -2.49 -0.34 -19.65
CA LYS A 168 -3.30 -1.40 -20.28
C LYS A 168 -4.74 -1.45 -19.77
N TYR A 169 -4.95 -1.27 -18.46
CA TYR A 169 -6.21 -1.56 -17.80
C TYR A 169 -6.89 -0.33 -17.21
N ASN A 170 -8.18 -0.46 -16.92
CA ASN A 170 -8.95 0.55 -16.19
C ASN A 170 -8.42 0.63 -14.74
N ILE A 171 -7.92 1.81 -14.35
CA ILE A 171 -7.30 2.00 -13.03
C ILE A 171 -8.27 1.81 -11.88
N ASN A 172 -9.53 2.25 -11.99
CA ASN A 172 -10.52 2.07 -10.93
C ASN A 172 -10.78 0.59 -10.66
N LYS A 173 -10.73 -0.25 -11.71
CA LYS A 173 -10.80 -1.70 -11.53
C LYS A 173 -9.57 -2.26 -10.83
N LEU A 174 -8.37 -1.80 -11.16
CA LEU A 174 -7.17 -2.21 -10.44
C LEU A 174 -7.17 -1.74 -8.97
N LEU A 175 -7.77 -0.58 -8.67
CA LEU A 175 -7.99 -0.12 -7.29
C LEU A 175 -8.96 -1.06 -6.56
N ASP A 176 -10.13 -1.37 -7.13
CA ASP A 176 -11.12 -2.27 -6.53
C ASP A 176 -10.47 -3.60 -6.12
N VAL A 177 -9.72 -4.18 -7.06
CA VAL A 177 -8.96 -5.42 -6.91
C VAL A 177 -7.98 -5.34 -5.75
N THR A 178 -7.18 -4.28 -5.74
CA THR A 178 -6.08 -4.15 -4.81
C THR A 178 -6.61 -3.85 -3.41
N TYR A 179 -7.59 -2.96 -3.27
CA TYR A 179 -8.23 -2.63 -2.00
C TYR A 179 -8.98 -3.81 -1.41
N GLN A 180 -9.73 -4.58 -2.21
CA GLN A 180 -10.39 -5.79 -1.71
C GLN A 180 -9.40 -6.80 -1.15
N ARG A 181 -8.29 -7.03 -1.88
CA ARG A 181 -7.21 -7.91 -1.40
C ARG A 181 -6.59 -7.36 -0.12
N MET A 182 -6.22 -6.08 -0.07
CA MET A 182 -5.65 -5.47 1.14
C MET A 182 -6.59 -5.57 2.34
N LEU A 183 -7.89 -5.34 2.11
CA LEU A 183 -8.89 -5.46 3.16
C LEU A 183 -8.96 -6.89 3.71
N SER A 184 -8.96 -7.91 2.84
CA SER A 184 -8.92 -9.32 3.25
C SER A 184 -7.66 -9.71 4.05
N LEU A 185 -6.57 -8.95 3.92
CA LEU A 185 -5.35 -9.13 4.69
C LEU A 185 -5.44 -8.44 6.05
N LEU A 186 -5.93 -7.19 6.09
CA LEU A 186 -6.02 -6.38 7.30
C LEU A 186 -7.04 -6.93 8.30
N ILE A 187 -8.16 -7.49 7.83
CA ILE A 187 -9.24 -7.92 8.73
C ILE A 187 -9.00 -9.27 9.41
N ARG A 188 -7.88 -9.97 9.12
CA ARG A 188 -7.65 -11.34 9.61
C ARG A 188 -7.60 -11.46 11.13
N ASN A 189 -7.03 -10.46 11.79
CA ASN A 189 -6.75 -10.48 13.23
C ASN A 189 -7.58 -9.45 13.99
N VAL A 190 -8.67 -8.95 13.39
CA VAL A 190 -9.56 -7.95 14.02
C VAL A 190 -10.98 -8.49 14.15
N SER A 191 -11.69 -7.99 15.16
CA SER A 191 -13.12 -8.30 15.33
C SER A 191 -13.95 -7.38 14.44
N LEU A 192 -14.66 -7.94 13.46
CA LEU A 192 -15.48 -7.18 12.50
C LEU A 192 -16.51 -6.27 13.19
N PRO A 193 -17.29 -6.72 14.21
CA PRO A 193 -18.19 -5.83 14.95
C PRO A 193 -17.51 -4.65 15.66
N ASP A 194 -16.22 -4.79 16.03
CA ASP A 194 -15.42 -3.75 16.69
C ASP A 194 -14.59 -2.93 15.68
N THR A 195 -14.91 -3.00 14.39
CA THR A 195 -14.13 -2.36 13.32
C THR A 195 -14.93 -1.29 12.57
N ARG A 196 -14.25 -0.19 12.21
CA ARG A 196 -14.68 0.80 11.20
C ARG A 196 -13.75 0.70 10.00
N ILE A 197 -14.30 0.78 8.79
CA ILE A 197 -13.54 0.82 7.54
C ILE A 197 -13.93 2.08 6.77
N VAL A 198 -12.94 2.88 6.39
CA VAL A 198 -13.11 4.11 5.61
C VAL A 198 -12.35 3.99 4.29
N ILE A 199 -13.07 4.20 3.19
CA ILE A 199 -12.53 4.16 1.82
C ILE A 199 -13.06 5.35 1.01
N ASP A 200 -12.20 5.93 0.17
CA ASP A 200 -12.58 7.01 -0.74
C ASP A 200 -13.51 6.49 -1.84
N ASP A 201 -14.58 7.23 -2.15
CA ASP A 201 -15.51 6.87 -3.23
C ASP A 201 -15.04 7.41 -4.59
N TYR A 202 -14.19 6.63 -5.26
CA TYR A 202 -13.74 6.90 -6.63
C TYR A 202 -14.67 6.30 -7.71
N GLY A 203 -15.88 5.86 -7.33
CA GLY A 203 -16.76 5.05 -8.16
C GLY A 203 -16.44 3.55 -8.02
N ILE A 204 -16.50 3.07 -6.78
CA ILE A 204 -16.21 1.67 -6.41
C ILE A 204 -17.06 0.70 -7.25
N GLY A 205 -16.41 -0.32 -7.81
CA GLY A 205 -17.09 -1.33 -8.62
C GLY A 205 -17.92 -2.34 -7.81
N PHE A 206 -18.79 -3.06 -8.53
CA PHE A 206 -19.72 -4.04 -7.97
C PHE A 206 -19.10 -5.09 -7.03
N ASN A 207 -17.93 -5.64 -7.37
CA ASN A 207 -17.31 -6.69 -6.56
C ASN A 207 -16.86 -6.17 -5.18
N LEU A 208 -16.14 -5.04 -5.15
CA LEU A 208 -15.72 -4.42 -3.90
C LEU A 208 -16.92 -3.89 -3.11
N ASP A 209 -17.93 -3.31 -3.77
CA ASP A 209 -19.18 -2.90 -3.10
C ASP A 209 -19.91 -4.09 -2.45
N THR A 210 -20.02 -5.23 -3.14
CA THR A 210 -20.63 -6.45 -2.61
C THR A 210 -19.85 -6.98 -1.41
N TYR A 211 -18.53 -6.96 -1.49
CA TYR A 211 -17.65 -7.34 -0.39
C TYR A 211 -17.82 -6.44 0.83
N LEU A 212 -17.81 -5.12 0.65
CA LEU A 212 -18.04 -4.16 1.73
C LEU A 212 -19.42 -4.34 2.38
N LYS A 213 -20.47 -4.56 1.59
CA LYS A 213 -21.82 -4.87 2.11
C LYS A 213 -21.86 -6.18 2.91
N SER A 214 -21.05 -7.17 2.52
CA SER A 214 -20.91 -8.42 3.26
C SER A 214 -20.30 -8.19 4.65
N LEU A 215 -19.27 -7.34 4.74
CA LEU A 215 -18.65 -6.96 6.02
C LEU A 215 -19.58 -6.11 6.89
N GLU A 216 -20.38 -5.23 6.27
CA GLU A 216 -21.40 -4.43 6.95
C GLU A 216 -22.47 -5.31 7.62
N ARG A 217 -22.96 -6.34 6.92
CA ARG A 217 -23.89 -7.33 7.49
C ARG A 217 -23.31 -8.12 8.68
N GLN A 218 -21.98 -8.19 8.78
CA GLN A 218 -21.26 -8.82 9.89
C GLN A 218 -21.00 -7.84 11.05
N GLY A 219 -21.53 -6.61 11.00
CA GLY A 219 -21.47 -5.62 12.07
C GLY A 219 -20.35 -4.58 11.94
N THR A 220 -19.61 -4.59 10.83
CA THR A 220 -18.55 -3.61 10.55
C THR A 220 -19.15 -2.27 10.16
N GLU A 221 -18.62 -1.17 10.68
CA GLU A 221 -19.00 0.18 10.26
C GLU A 221 -18.28 0.52 8.95
N ILE A 222 -19.01 0.58 7.83
CA ILE A 222 -18.44 0.91 6.51
C ILE A 222 -18.74 2.36 6.15
N ILE A 223 -17.71 3.15 5.89
CA ILE A 223 -17.82 4.54 5.46
C ILE A 223 -17.24 4.69 4.06
N ARG A 224 -18.08 5.14 3.14
CA ARG A 224 -17.71 5.53 1.78
C ARG A 224 -17.98 7.02 1.63
N THR A 225 -16.94 7.78 1.34
CA THR A 225 -17.08 9.22 1.19
C THR A 225 -16.01 9.76 0.25
N SER A 226 -16.22 10.95 -0.30
CA SER A 226 -15.19 11.66 -1.04
C SER A 226 -14.25 12.41 -0.08
N LYS A 227 -12.94 12.43 -0.37
CA LYS A 227 -11.92 13.10 0.44
C LYS A 227 -11.90 12.55 1.87
N ALA A 228 -11.89 11.23 1.98
CA ALA A 228 -11.87 10.54 3.26
C ALA A 228 -10.72 10.99 4.17
N ASP A 229 -9.54 11.29 3.60
CA ASP A 229 -8.36 11.79 4.33
C ASP A 229 -8.58 13.15 5.02
N ASP A 230 -9.46 14.00 4.47
CA ASP A 230 -9.83 15.28 5.06
C ASP A 230 -10.78 15.11 6.26
N THR A 231 -11.41 13.94 6.45
CA THR A 231 -12.49 13.72 7.43
C THR A 231 -12.20 12.64 8.47
N TYR A 232 -11.42 11.61 8.13
CA TYR A 232 -11.16 10.44 8.97
C TYR A 232 -9.66 10.25 9.20
N LEU A 233 -9.28 9.99 10.46
CA LEU A 233 -7.88 9.88 10.87
C LEU A 233 -7.19 8.70 10.17
N GLU A 234 -7.83 7.54 10.11
CA GLU A 234 -7.29 6.34 9.49
C GLU A 234 -7.00 6.55 7.99
N SER A 235 -7.88 7.24 7.26
CA SER A 235 -7.63 7.60 5.86
C SER A 235 -6.52 8.65 5.74
N ARG A 236 -6.43 9.60 6.68
CA ARG A 236 -5.32 10.56 6.72
C ARG A 236 -3.98 9.84 6.91
N VAL A 237 -3.90 8.89 7.84
CA VAL A 237 -2.68 8.10 8.08
C VAL A 237 -2.30 7.32 6.83
N ALA A 238 -3.26 6.65 6.18
CA ALA A 238 -3.02 5.96 4.91
C ALA A 238 -2.46 6.91 3.83
N SER A 239 -3.04 8.10 3.71
CA SER A 239 -2.61 9.14 2.77
C SER A 239 -1.16 9.57 2.96
N LEU A 240 -0.75 9.78 4.21
CA LEU A 240 0.61 10.17 4.55
C LEU A 240 1.63 9.10 4.17
N ILE A 241 1.33 7.83 4.48
CA ILE A 241 2.20 6.70 4.13
C ILE A 241 2.24 6.56 2.60
N ALA A 242 1.10 6.62 1.90
CA ALA A 242 1.04 6.52 0.44
C ALA A 242 1.88 7.61 -0.23
N LYS A 243 1.78 8.86 0.27
CA LYS A 243 2.54 9.99 -0.24
C LYS A 243 4.04 9.82 -0.01
N ARG A 244 4.44 9.36 1.18
CA ARG A 244 5.83 9.09 1.53
C ARG A 244 6.45 8.04 0.61
N GLU A 245 5.77 6.91 0.41
CA GLU A 245 6.22 5.85 -0.49
C GLU A 245 6.34 6.33 -1.95
N GLN A 246 5.36 7.11 -2.42
CA GLN A 246 5.43 7.74 -3.74
C GLN A 246 6.67 8.65 -3.87
N GLN A 247 6.91 9.53 -2.88
CA GLN A 247 8.05 10.45 -2.90
C GLN A 247 9.40 9.72 -2.85
N ARG A 248 9.50 8.60 -2.13
CA ARG A 248 10.72 7.77 -2.11
C ARG A 248 11.04 7.18 -3.48
N VAL A 249 10.03 6.65 -4.16
CA VAL A 249 10.18 6.10 -5.52
C VAL A 249 10.60 7.21 -6.49
N ILE A 250 9.90 8.34 -6.50
CA ILE A 250 10.22 9.48 -7.39
C ILE A 250 11.59 10.08 -7.07
N GLY A 251 11.94 10.20 -5.79
CA GLY A 251 13.25 10.68 -5.33
C GLY A 251 14.38 9.79 -5.84
N SER A 252 14.21 8.46 -5.76
CA SER A 252 15.18 7.50 -6.28
C SER A 252 15.38 7.63 -7.79
N ILE A 253 14.28 7.76 -8.55
CA ILE A 253 14.34 7.97 -10.01
C ILE A 253 15.03 9.31 -10.34
N LYS A 254 14.76 10.37 -9.56
CA LYS A 254 15.36 11.69 -9.79
C LYS A 254 16.87 11.73 -9.56
N SER A 255 17.37 10.93 -8.63
CA SER A 255 18.80 10.83 -8.31
C SER A 255 19.59 10.00 -9.32
N ASP A 256 18.92 9.24 -10.18
CA ASP A 256 19.57 8.46 -11.24
C ASP A 256 20.00 9.37 -12.39
N SER A 257 21.32 9.46 -12.62
CA SER A 257 21.89 10.26 -13.71
C SER A 257 21.47 9.78 -15.10
N GLY A 258 21.10 8.50 -15.24
CA GLY A 258 20.60 7.93 -16.48
C GLY A 258 19.25 8.49 -16.92
N PHE A 259 18.49 9.10 -16.00
CA PHE A 259 17.24 9.78 -16.32
C PHE A 259 17.34 11.30 -16.34
N GLN A 260 18.55 11.86 -16.23
CA GLN A 260 18.78 13.29 -16.46
C GLN A 260 19.03 13.54 -17.94
N ILE A 261 18.43 14.59 -18.48
CA ILE A 261 18.60 14.93 -19.90
C ILE A 261 18.80 16.43 -20.07
N ASN A 262 19.88 16.84 -20.74
CA ASN A 262 20.22 18.24 -20.99
C ASN A 262 20.24 19.11 -19.72
N GLY A 263 20.69 18.56 -18.59
CA GLY A 263 20.67 19.24 -17.28
C GLY A 263 19.27 19.38 -16.66
N ILE A 264 18.24 18.83 -17.30
CA ILE A 264 16.86 18.82 -16.80
C ILE A 264 16.66 17.55 -15.96
N SER A 265 16.33 17.76 -14.69
CA SER A 265 15.89 16.69 -13.78
C SER A 265 14.39 16.45 -13.93
N ILE A 266 13.98 15.24 -13.54
CA ILE A 266 12.56 14.87 -13.47
C ILE A 266 11.81 15.81 -12.52
N GLY A 267 10.63 16.25 -12.95
CA GLY A 267 9.70 17.03 -12.15
C GLY A 267 8.89 16.19 -11.15
N SER A 268 7.77 16.74 -10.70
CA SER A 268 6.84 16.08 -9.76
C SER A 268 6.02 14.93 -10.36
N GLY A 269 5.95 14.82 -11.69
CA GLY A 269 5.05 13.89 -12.40
C GLY A 269 3.65 14.43 -12.64
N ASN A 270 3.30 15.60 -12.11
CA ASN A 270 2.04 16.27 -12.43
C ASN A 270 2.11 16.87 -13.85
N ALA A 271 1.09 16.66 -14.68
CA ALA A 271 1.04 17.20 -16.04
C ALA A 271 1.04 18.76 -16.09
N GLY A 272 0.63 19.43 -15.02
CA GLY A 272 0.69 20.89 -14.88
C GLY A 272 2.04 21.44 -14.40
N ASP A 273 2.98 20.58 -14.01
CA ASP A 273 4.31 20.99 -13.58
C ASP A 273 5.23 21.25 -14.78
N ARG A 274 5.74 22.48 -14.87
CA ARG A 274 6.62 22.94 -15.96
C ARG A 274 7.87 22.07 -16.10
N ASN A 275 8.46 21.62 -14.99
CA ASN A 275 9.66 20.77 -15.02
C ASN A 275 9.34 19.37 -15.57
N THR A 276 8.17 18.84 -15.19
CA THR A 276 7.67 17.55 -15.72
C THR A 276 7.48 17.63 -17.23
N LEU A 277 6.82 18.67 -17.73
CA LEU A 277 6.60 18.86 -19.17
C LEU A 277 7.91 19.09 -19.94
N ALA A 278 8.84 19.87 -19.38
CA ALA A 278 10.15 20.12 -20.00
C ALA A 278 10.95 18.82 -20.14
N TRP A 279 11.01 18.02 -19.08
CA TRP A 279 11.68 16.73 -19.10
C TRP A 279 11.05 15.77 -20.12
N LEU A 280 9.71 15.65 -20.15
CA LEU A 280 8.99 14.80 -21.10
C LEU A 280 9.30 15.15 -22.55
N LYS A 281 9.30 16.45 -22.88
CA LYS A 281 9.63 16.94 -24.23
C LYS A 281 11.09 16.65 -24.60
N ALA A 282 12.02 16.89 -23.69
CA ALA A 282 13.44 16.61 -23.90
C ALA A 282 13.69 15.12 -24.10
N TRP A 283 13.08 14.27 -23.26
CA TRP A 283 13.20 12.80 -23.39
C TRP A 283 12.65 12.31 -24.73
N LYS A 284 11.48 12.79 -25.13
CA LYS A 284 10.90 12.44 -26.44
C LYS A 284 11.82 12.87 -27.60
N ALA A 285 12.40 14.07 -27.53
CA ALA A 285 13.31 14.59 -28.55
C ALA A 285 14.63 13.79 -28.65
N SER A 286 15.05 13.12 -27.58
CA SER A 286 16.24 12.25 -27.59
C SER A 286 16.08 10.99 -28.45
N GLY A 287 14.84 10.63 -28.79
CA GLY A 287 14.53 9.38 -29.50
C GLY A 287 14.60 8.12 -28.63
N GLN A 288 14.98 8.24 -27.35
CA GLN A 288 15.02 7.09 -26.45
C GLN A 288 13.60 6.55 -26.14
N PRO A 289 13.45 5.24 -25.92
CA PRO A 289 12.20 4.69 -25.39
C PRO A 289 11.79 5.35 -24.09
N TRP A 290 10.48 5.48 -23.86
CA TRP A 290 9.96 5.95 -22.57
C TRP A 290 10.45 5.04 -21.43
N PRO A 291 10.99 5.60 -20.33
CA PRO A 291 11.41 4.81 -19.19
C PRO A 291 10.24 4.07 -18.56
N TRP A 292 10.55 3.00 -17.84
CA TRP A 292 9.57 2.10 -17.22
C TRP A 292 8.60 2.80 -16.27
N PHE A 293 9.00 3.94 -15.70
CA PHE A 293 8.19 4.71 -14.75
C PHE A 293 7.20 5.69 -15.42
N VAL A 294 7.20 5.83 -16.74
CA VAL A 294 6.31 6.76 -17.46
C VAL A 294 5.01 6.06 -17.85
N LYS A 295 3.86 6.60 -17.44
CA LYS A 295 2.53 6.14 -17.86
C LYS A 295 2.19 6.68 -19.23
N ARG A 296 2.37 5.85 -20.24
CA ARG A 296 2.32 6.24 -21.65
C ARG A 296 0.91 6.54 -22.15
N SER A 297 -0.11 6.07 -21.45
CA SER A 297 -1.52 6.27 -21.81
C SER A 297 -2.09 7.61 -21.38
N PHE A 298 -1.35 8.39 -20.60
CA PHE A 298 -1.77 9.73 -20.19
C PHE A 298 -1.82 10.64 -21.40
N LYS A 299 -2.81 11.55 -21.42
CA LYS A 299 -3.06 12.48 -22.53
C LYS A 299 -1.78 13.18 -23.01
N THR A 300 -0.99 13.71 -22.09
CA THR A 300 0.30 14.38 -22.37
C THR A 300 1.26 13.50 -23.15
N ILE A 301 1.38 12.20 -22.81
CA ILE A 301 2.30 11.28 -23.52
C ILE A 301 1.72 10.86 -24.86
N VAL A 302 0.41 10.60 -24.92
CA VAL A 302 -0.30 10.28 -26.17
C VAL A 302 -0.14 11.39 -27.21
N GLU A 303 -0.26 12.65 -26.78
CA GLU A 303 -0.03 13.84 -27.61
C GLU A 303 1.43 13.95 -28.06
N LEU A 304 2.40 13.76 -27.16
CA LEU A 304 3.84 13.77 -27.51
C LEU A 304 4.23 12.63 -28.47
N ASP A 305 3.56 11.48 -28.37
CA ASP A 305 3.76 10.34 -29.26
C ASP A 305 3.02 10.49 -30.60
N GLY A 306 2.14 11.48 -30.76
CA GLY A 306 1.34 11.68 -31.97
C GLY A 306 0.40 10.51 -32.27
N ARG A 307 -0.05 9.78 -31.24
CA ARG A 307 -0.87 8.56 -31.39
C ARG A 307 -2.28 8.78 -30.87
N ALA A 308 -3.20 7.91 -31.28
CA ALA A 308 -4.55 7.90 -30.72
C ALA A 308 -4.56 7.32 -29.29
N ALA A 309 -5.47 7.83 -28.45
CA ALA A 309 -5.72 7.24 -27.14
C ALA A 309 -6.26 5.82 -27.31
N GLN A 310 -5.71 4.87 -26.56
CA GLN A 310 -6.17 3.49 -26.56
C GLN A 310 -7.23 3.29 -25.49
N GLN A 311 -8.28 2.54 -25.82
CA GLN A 311 -9.29 2.15 -24.86
C GLN A 311 -8.68 1.23 -23.81
N LYS A 312 -8.96 1.51 -22.54
CA LYS A 312 -8.53 0.68 -21.41
C LYS A 312 -9.34 -0.60 -21.35
N MET A 313 -8.65 -1.72 -21.18
CA MET A 313 -9.30 -3.02 -20.98
C MET A 313 -9.71 -3.19 -19.51
N HIS A 314 -10.68 -4.05 -19.26
CA HIS A 314 -10.85 -4.60 -17.91
C HIS A 314 -9.70 -5.59 -17.62
N PRO A 315 -9.16 -5.63 -16.39
CA PRO A 315 -8.25 -6.71 -16.00
C PRO A 315 -8.93 -8.06 -16.21
N PRO A 316 -8.28 -9.04 -16.87
CA PRO A 316 -8.89 -10.33 -17.18
C PRO A 316 -8.91 -11.20 -15.92
N ILE A 317 -9.84 -10.92 -15.01
CA ILE A 317 -10.04 -11.68 -13.78
C ILE A 317 -11.23 -12.60 -14.03
N ASN A 318 -10.97 -13.91 -13.98
CA ASN A 318 -11.98 -14.93 -14.25
C ASN A 318 -12.23 -15.76 -13.00
N GLU A 319 -13.19 -15.31 -12.19
CA GLU A 319 -13.53 -15.96 -10.91
C GLU A 319 -14.06 -17.39 -11.10
N ASN A 320 -14.60 -17.73 -12.28
CA ASN A 320 -15.07 -19.09 -12.59
C ASN A 320 -13.93 -20.12 -12.60
N LEU A 321 -12.69 -19.67 -12.74
CA LEU A 321 -11.51 -20.52 -12.58
C LEU A 321 -11.32 -20.96 -11.14
N LEU A 322 -12.02 -20.38 -10.15
CA LEU A 322 -11.84 -20.71 -8.73
C LEU A 322 -12.98 -21.57 -8.19
N SER A 323 -12.65 -22.46 -7.25
CA SER A 323 -13.63 -23.28 -6.54
C SER A 323 -14.75 -22.42 -5.94
N LYS A 324 -15.98 -22.94 -5.97
CA LYS A 324 -17.14 -22.25 -5.42
C LYS A 324 -16.96 -21.96 -3.93
N GLU A 325 -16.40 -22.91 -3.18
CA GLU A 325 -16.12 -22.75 -1.75
C GLU A 325 -15.17 -21.58 -1.49
N PHE A 326 -14.06 -21.48 -2.24
CA PHE A 326 -13.11 -20.39 -2.10
C PHE A 326 -13.76 -19.04 -2.36
N ARG A 327 -14.56 -18.93 -3.43
CA ARG A 327 -15.28 -17.69 -3.76
C ARG A 327 -16.24 -17.27 -2.66
N GLN A 328 -17.03 -18.21 -2.13
CA GLN A 328 -17.99 -17.93 -1.07
C GLN A 328 -17.30 -17.45 0.22
N LYS A 329 -16.21 -18.10 0.63
CA LYS A 329 -15.40 -17.66 1.78
C LYS A 329 -14.81 -16.28 1.53
N PHE A 330 -14.24 -16.05 0.35
CA PHE A 330 -13.66 -14.76 0.00
C PHE A 330 -14.72 -13.65 0.01
N GLU A 331 -15.91 -13.88 -0.56
CA GLU A 331 -17.04 -12.93 -0.54
C GLU A 331 -17.57 -12.67 0.87
N SER A 332 -17.40 -13.62 1.81
CA SER A 332 -17.77 -13.45 3.22
C SER A 332 -16.69 -12.80 4.08
N GLY A 333 -15.56 -12.35 3.52
CA GLY A 333 -14.47 -11.75 4.30
C GLY A 333 -13.33 -12.71 4.65
N GLU A 334 -13.44 -13.99 4.33
CA GLU A 334 -12.47 -15.01 4.71
C GLU A 334 -11.59 -15.39 3.50
N LEU A 335 -10.39 -14.83 3.43
CA LEU A 335 -9.37 -15.33 2.51
C LEU A 335 -8.79 -16.63 3.08
N ASN A 336 -9.13 -17.77 2.47
CA ASN A 336 -8.74 -19.11 2.91
C ASN A 336 -8.06 -19.89 1.78
N ILE A 337 -6.72 -19.94 1.77
CA ILE A 337 -5.96 -20.63 0.73
C ILE A 337 -6.24 -22.15 0.71
N GLY A 338 -6.62 -22.73 1.86
CA GLY A 338 -6.97 -24.13 2.01
C GLY A 338 -8.22 -24.54 1.23
N SER A 339 -9.10 -23.60 0.90
CA SER A 339 -10.28 -23.84 0.06
C SER A 339 -10.04 -23.62 -1.44
N LEU A 340 -8.88 -23.06 -1.80
CA LEU A 340 -8.54 -22.75 -3.19
C LEU A 340 -8.33 -24.05 -3.99
N SER A 341 -9.05 -24.14 -5.11
CA SER A 341 -8.77 -25.04 -6.23
C SER A 341 -9.03 -24.28 -7.53
N VAL A 342 -8.32 -24.66 -8.58
CA VAL A 342 -8.51 -24.12 -9.93
C VAL A 342 -9.34 -25.07 -10.77
N ASN A 343 -10.45 -24.56 -11.30
CA ASN A 343 -11.32 -25.23 -12.26
C ASN A 343 -10.80 -24.98 -13.67
N CYS A 344 -10.38 -26.04 -14.35
CA CYS A 344 -9.98 -25.99 -15.74
C CYS A 344 -11.22 -26.11 -16.65
N PRO A 345 -11.23 -25.45 -17.83
CA PRO A 345 -12.26 -25.66 -18.84
C PRO A 345 -12.46 -27.12 -19.30
N CYS A 346 -11.51 -28.02 -19.04
CA CYS A 346 -11.68 -29.45 -19.29
C CYS A 346 -12.55 -30.19 -18.24
N GLY A 347 -13.04 -29.48 -17.21
CA GLY A 347 -13.84 -30.03 -16.12
C GLY A 347 -13.03 -30.48 -14.90
N ALA A 348 -11.70 -30.51 -14.97
CA ALA A 348 -10.86 -30.85 -13.83
C ALA A 348 -10.85 -29.71 -12.80
N SER A 349 -10.95 -30.05 -11.51
CA SER A 349 -10.68 -29.12 -10.40
C SER A 349 -9.44 -29.60 -9.66
N SER A 350 -8.46 -28.72 -9.48
CA SER A 350 -7.14 -29.10 -8.96
C SER A 350 -6.61 -28.10 -7.94
N LYS A 351 -5.97 -28.61 -6.89
CA LYS A 351 -5.16 -27.82 -5.94
C LYS A 351 -3.76 -27.50 -6.48
N ALA A 352 -3.53 -27.72 -7.76
CA ALA A 352 -2.27 -27.39 -8.40
C ALA A 352 -2.44 -26.95 -9.86
N ILE A 353 -1.53 -26.07 -10.30
CA ILE A 353 -1.28 -25.75 -11.71
C ILE A 353 0.19 -25.94 -12.01
N LYS A 354 0.51 -26.32 -13.26
CA LYS A 354 1.89 -26.45 -13.73
C LYS A 354 2.34 -25.23 -14.51
N LEU A 355 3.45 -24.63 -14.11
CA LEU A 355 4.08 -23.50 -14.77
C LEU A 355 5.18 -24.02 -15.70
N ILE A 356 4.98 -23.92 -17.01
CA ILE A 356 5.98 -24.33 -18.00
C ILE A 356 6.53 -23.14 -18.77
N PRO A 357 7.83 -23.11 -19.12
CA PRO A 357 8.34 -22.16 -20.10
C PRO A 357 7.83 -22.52 -21.50
N LEU A 358 7.03 -21.67 -22.11
CA LEU A 358 6.55 -21.80 -23.49
C LEU A 358 6.72 -20.47 -24.22
N ASN A 359 7.38 -20.48 -25.39
CA ASN A 359 7.63 -19.27 -26.21
C ASN A 359 8.25 -18.11 -25.42
N SER A 360 9.21 -18.42 -24.53
CA SER A 360 9.87 -17.47 -23.63
C SER A 360 8.92 -16.79 -22.62
N GLN A 361 7.83 -17.47 -22.26
CA GLN A 361 6.84 -17.02 -21.26
C GLN A 361 6.55 -18.15 -20.28
N THR A 362 6.28 -17.80 -19.03
CA THR A 362 5.75 -18.77 -18.07
C THR A 362 4.27 -18.97 -18.34
N THR A 363 3.91 -20.15 -18.82
CA THR A 363 2.54 -20.52 -19.17
C THR A 363 1.96 -21.45 -18.10
N PRO A 364 0.86 -21.05 -17.44
CA PRO A 364 0.16 -21.90 -16.50
C PRO A 364 -0.72 -22.92 -17.23
N THR A 365 -0.57 -24.19 -16.88
CA THR A 365 -1.27 -25.32 -17.51
C THR A 365 -2.00 -26.17 -16.47
N CYS A 366 -3.08 -26.81 -16.92
CA CYS A 366 -3.82 -27.76 -16.12
C CYS A 366 -2.98 -29.02 -15.87
N VAL A 367 -2.89 -29.46 -14.62
CA VAL A 367 -2.18 -30.69 -14.26
C VAL A 367 -2.80 -31.94 -14.89
N SER A 368 -4.09 -31.92 -15.24
CA SER A 368 -4.80 -33.04 -15.86
C SER A 368 -4.68 -33.05 -17.38
N CYS A 369 -5.17 -32.00 -18.07
CA CYS A 369 -5.22 -31.98 -19.54
C CYS A 369 -4.00 -31.34 -20.21
N LYS A 370 -3.07 -30.77 -19.44
CA LYS A 370 -1.85 -30.07 -19.90
C LYS A 370 -2.06 -28.86 -20.82
N LYS A 371 -3.30 -28.44 -21.03
CA LYS A 371 -3.64 -27.21 -21.77
C LYS A 371 -3.44 -25.98 -20.90
N GLU A 372 -3.14 -24.86 -21.54
CA GLU A 372 -3.07 -23.54 -20.90
C GLU A 372 -4.39 -23.19 -20.20
N ILE A 373 -4.28 -22.57 -19.03
CA ILE A 373 -5.42 -21.98 -18.32
C ILE A 373 -5.32 -20.47 -18.51
N PRO A 374 -6.08 -19.88 -19.46
CA PRO A 374 -6.03 -18.44 -19.70
C PRO A 374 -6.47 -17.67 -18.44
N ASP A 375 -5.98 -16.44 -18.30
CA ASP A 375 -6.37 -15.48 -17.25
C ASP A 375 -6.05 -15.88 -15.79
N ILE A 376 -5.53 -17.09 -15.56
CA ILE A 376 -5.28 -17.59 -14.20
C ILE A 376 -4.22 -16.79 -13.45
N ALA A 377 -3.22 -16.24 -14.15
CA ALA A 377 -2.17 -15.43 -13.53
C ALA A 377 -2.76 -14.19 -12.83
N MET A 378 -3.57 -13.41 -13.56
CA MET A 378 -4.25 -12.22 -13.04
C MET A 378 -5.29 -12.60 -11.97
N THR A 379 -5.99 -13.72 -12.18
CA THR A 379 -6.99 -14.23 -11.22
C THR A 379 -6.33 -14.61 -9.88
N LEU A 380 -5.23 -15.38 -9.89
CA LEU A 380 -4.52 -15.74 -8.67
C LEU A 380 -3.84 -14.53 -8.01
N GLN A 381 -3.34 -13.59 -8.81
CA GLN A 381 -2.80 -12.33 -8.31
C GLN A 381 -3.88 -11.53 -7.55
N TYR A 382 -5.09 -11.46 -8.09
CA TYR A 382 -6.25 -10.81 -7.47
C TYR A 382 -6.63 -11.46 -6.14
N PHE A 383 -6.90 -12.76 -6.16
CA PHE A 383 -7.53 -13.45 -5.03
C PHE A 383 -6.55 -13.85 -3.94
N CYS A 384 -5.29 -14.14 -4.28
CA CYS A 384 -4.30 -14.68 -3.35
C CYS A 384 -3.09 -13.77 -3.24
N GLY A 385 -2.47 -13.44 -4.37
CA GLY A 385 -1.41 -12.42 -4.49
C GLY A 385 -0.11 -12.66 -3.70
N ARG A 386 -0.03 -13.71 -2.88
CA ARG A 386 1.12 -14.07 -2.04
C ARG A 386 1.63 -15.46 -2.43
N ILE A 387 2.96 -15.59 -2.58
CA ILE A 387 3.65 -16.82 -2.94
C ILE A 387 4.76 -17.09 -1.92
N ILE A 388 4.89 -18.33 -1.47
CA ILE A 388 6.03 -18.80 -0.71
C ILE A 388 6.82 -19.81 -1.57
N PRO A 389 8.01 -19.45 -2.05
CA PRO A 389 8.86 -20.37 -2.81
C PRO A 389 9.64 -21.30 -1.88
N ASP A 390 9.90 -22.52 -2.34
CA ASP A 390 10.93 -23.36 -1.71
C ASP A 390 12.33 -23.05 -2.26
N THR A 391 13.36 -23.63 -1.64
CA THR A 391 14.76 -23.44 -2.06
C THR A 391 15.02 -23.98 -3.47
N ASN A 392 14.34 -25.06 -3.88
CA ASN A 392 14.51 -25.68 -5.20
C ASN A 392 14.12 -24.72 -6.34
N VAL A 393 13.07 -23.93 -6.15
CA VAL A 393 12.64 -22.92 -7.13
C VAL A 393 13.66 -21.79 -7.26
N ILE A 394 14.20 -21.33 -6.13
CA ILE A 394 15.27 -20.31 -6.10
C ILE A 394 16.50 -20.85 -6.84
N ALA A 395 16.92 -22.08 -6.53
CA ALA A 395 18.07 -22.72 -7.15
C ALA A 395 17.96 -22.85 -8.69
N ARG A 396 16.75 -23.05 -9.22
CA ARG A 396 16.50 -23.11 -10.66
C ARG A 396 16.50 -21.74 -11.36
N GLY A 397 16.49 -20.64 -10.61
CA GLY A 397 16.33 -19.28 -11.14
C GLY A 397 15.04 -19.09 -11.92
N PHE A 398 13.97 -19.83 -11.57
CA PHE A 398 12.73 -19.82 -12.36
C PHE A 398 12.02 -18.47 -12.26
N ILE A 399 11.95 -17.91 -11.05
CA ILE A 399 11.31 -16.62 -10.77
C ILE A 399 12.01 -15.49 -11.54
N THR A 400 13.34 -15.43 -11.50
CA THR A 400 14.13 -14.37 -12.14
C THR A 400 14.02 -14.43 -13.66
N LYS A 401 14.11 -15.62 -14.26
CA LYS A 401 13.91 -15.83 -15.72
C LYS A 401 12.53 -15.38 -16.18
N ASP A 402 11.48 -15.66 -15.41
CA ASP A 402 10.13 -15.18 -15.73
C ASP A 402 10.02 -13.66 -15.69
N LEU A 403 10.57 -13.04 -14.63
CA LEU A 403 10.52 -11.59 -14.42
C LEU A 403 11.35 -10.82 -15.46
N GLU A 404 12.37 -11.43 -16.06
CA GLU A 404 13.09 -10.90 -17.22
C GLU A 404 12.21 -10.90 -18.50
N GLY A 405 11.31 -11.89 -18.65
CA GLY A 405 10.46 -12.13 -19.82
C GLY A 405 9.06 -11.47 -19.77
N LYS A 406 7.99 -12.24 -20.08
CA LYS A 406 6.58 -11.77 -20.07
C LYS A 406 5.81 -11.99 -18.74
N ARG A 407 6.55 -12.26 -17.66
CA ARG A 407 6.24 -11.93 -16.26
C ARG A 407 4.92 -12.45 -15.69
N PHE A 408 4.76 -13.76 -15.60
CA PHE A 408 3.69 -14.38 -14.81
C PHE A 408 3.69 -13.90 -13.35
N PHE A 409 4.88 -13.78 -12.74
CA PHE A 409 5.04 -13.44 -11.33
C PHE A 409 4.97 -11.93 -11.02
N GLU A 410 4.74 -11.08 -12.02
CA GLU A 410 4.65 -9.65 -11.80
C GLU A 410 3.56 -9.32 -10.76
N ASN A 411 3.83 -8.32 -9.91
CA ASN A 411 2.94 -7.86 -8.83
C ASN A 411 2.47 -8.93 -7.83
N PHE A 412 3.10 -10.11 -7.77
CA PHE A 412 2.97 -11.00 -6.62
C PHE A 412 3.85 -10.51 -5.45
N THR A 413 3.41 -10.82 -4.23
CA THR A 413 4.24 -10.72 -3.03
C THR A 413 4.91 -12.08 -2.80
N PHE A 414 6.23 -12.11 -2.82
CA PHE A 414 7.01 -13.27 -2.41
C PHE A 414 7.31 -13.19 -0.91
N LEU A 415 7.02 -14.26 -0.20
CA LEU A 415 7.31 -14.42 1.22
C LEU A 415 8.58 -15.24 1.38
N LEU A 416 9.65 -14.59 1.81
CA LEU A 416 10.91 -15.26 2.08
C LEU A 416 10.86 -15.87 3.48
N HIS A 417 10.79 -17.20 3.53
CA HIS A 417 10.84 -17.94 4.78
C HIS A 417 12.28 -18.00 5.32
N PRO A 418 12.52 -17.90 6.64
CA PRO A 418 13.86 -17.99 7.22
C PRO A 418 14.62 -19.27 6.84
N THR A 419 13.91 -20.37 6.66
CA THR A 419 14.46 -21.65 6.18
C THR A 419 15.01 -21.55 4.76
N VAL A 420 14.25 -20.95 3.85
CA VAL A 420 14.66 -20.77 2.45
C VAL A 420 15.89 -19.87 2.39
N ARG A 421 15.91 -18.79 3.18
CA ARG A 421 17.07 -17.91 3.32
C ARG A 421 18.29 -18.68 3.84
N TYR A 422 18.13 -19.43 4.92
CA TYR A 422 19.19 -20.23 5.53
C TYR A 422 19.79 -21.26 4.57
N GLU A 423 18.96 -21.94 3.78
CA GLU A 423 19.42 -22.92 2.79
C GLU A 423 20.08 -22.24 1.59
N CYS A 424 19.54 -21.11 1.12
CA CYS A 424 20.11 -20.36 0.01
C CYS A 424 21.47 -19.74 0.34
N ASP A 425 21.72 -19.36 1.60
CA ASP A 425 23.00 -18.80 2.05
C ASP A 425 24.14 -19.84 2.02
N LYS A 426 23.85 -21.13 1.96
CA LYS A 426 24.85 -22.21 1.89
C LYS A 426 25.47 -22.38 0.49
N HIS A 427 24.82 -21.86 -0.56
CA HIS A 427 25.27 -22.04 -1.94
C HIS A 427 25.36 -20.70 -2.68
N SER A 428 26.48 -20.46 -3.36
CA SER A 428 26.72 -19.19 -4.06
C SER A 428 25.74 -18.93 -5.21
N GLY A 429 25.23 -19.99 -5.85
CA GLY A 429 24.23 -19.88 -6.92
C GLY A 429 22.88 -19.36 -6.42
N THR A 430 22.34 -19.97 -5.37
CA THR A 430 21.06 -19.55 -4.75
C THR A 430 21.15 -18.15 -4.15
N LYS A 431 22.30 -17.79 -3.57
CA LYS A 431 22.54 -16.43 -3.07
C LYS A 431 22.43 -15.38 -4.17
N LYS A 432 23.06 -15.62 -5.33
CA LYS A 432 22.95 -14.73 -6.50
C LYS A 432 21.52 -14.62 -7.02
N GLU A 433 20.74 -15.70 -6.98
CA GLU A 433 19.34 -15.66 -7.38
C GLU A 433 18.48 -14.86 -6.38
N LEU A 434 18.73 -14.96 -5.07
CA LEU A 434 18.09 -14.09 -4.09
C LEU A 434 18.42 -12.60 -4.30
N GLU A 435 19.68 -12.28 -4.63
CA GLU A 435 20.10 -10.91 -4.98
C GLU A 435 19.30 -10.36 -6.18
N LYS A 436 19.11 -11.17 -7.23
CA LYS A 436 18.28 -10.79 -8.39
C LYS A 436 16.81 -10.62 -8.05
N ILE A 437 16.24 -11.50 -7.21
CA ILE A 437 14.86 -11.34 -6.70
C ILE A 437 14.74 -10.02 -5.93
N GLY A 438 15.73 -9.69 -5.10
CA GLY A 438 15.83 -8.41 -4.41
C GLY A 438 15.87 -7.22 -5.37
N HIS A 439 16.62 -7.32 -6.47
CA HIS A 439 16.62 -6.31 -7.53
C HIS A 439 15.22 -6.10 -8.14
N PHE A 440 14.52 -7.18 -8.49
CA PHE A 440 13.16 -7.09 -9.04
C PHE A 440 12.15 -6.49 -8.06
N ALA A 441 12.31 -6.78 -6.77
CA ALA A 441 11.54 -6.13 -5.71
C ALA A 441 11.86 -4.63 -5.62
N ALA A 442 13.14 -4.25 -5.70
CA ALA A 442 13.58 -2.86 -5.63
C ALA A 442 13.04 -1.99 -6.78
N ILE A 443 12.92 -2.55 -7.99
CA ILE A 443 12.31 -1.85 -9.14
C ILE A 443 10.78 -1.98 -9.20
N GLY A 444 10.15 -2.59 -8.18
CA GLY A 444 8.70 -2.70 -8.04
C GLY A 444 8.02 -3.72 -8.96
N ARG A 445 8.76 -4.65 -9.59
CA ARG A 445 8.14 -5.73 -10.39
C ARG A 445 7.45 -6.79 -9.54
N ILE A 446 7.96 -7.02 -8.34
CA ILE A 446 7.37 -7.88 -7.31
C ILE A 446 7.45 -7.17 -5.97
N ARG A 447 6.79 -7.73 -4.95
CA ARG A 447 7.07 -7.39 -3.55
C ARG A 447 7.81 -8.55 -2.90
N LEU A 448 8.68 -8.23 -1.94
CA LEU A 448 9.44 -9.20 -1.18
C LEU A 448 9.26 -8.88 0.31
N GLU A 449 8.68 -9.82 1.05
CA GLU A 449 8.44 -9.71 2.49
C GLU A 449 9.16 -10.86 3.20
N GLU A 450 9.83 -10.58 4.31
CA GLU A 450 10.40 -11.63 5.16
C GLU A 450 9.35 -12.11 6.17
N ILE A 451 9.23 -13.43 6.34
CA ILE A 451 8.36 -14.00 7.37
C ILE A 451 9.04 -13.85 8.72
N LYS A 452 8.41 -13.08 9.61
CA LYS A 452 8.86 -12.93 11.00
C LYS A 452 8.56 -14.21 11.79
N SER A 453 9.47 -15.17 11.70
CA SER A 453 9.38 -16.43 12.45
C SER A 453 10.55 -16.53 13.44
N LYS A 454 10.26 -17.02 14.65
CA LYS A 454 11.28 -17.31 15.68
C LYS A 454 12.01 -18.64 15.45
N ILE A 455 11.71 -19.33 14.35
CA ILE A 455 12.27 -20.64 14.04
C ILE A 455 13.77 -20.51 13.76
N ASN A 456 14.59 -21.23 14.53
CA ASN A 456 16.00 -21.42 14.20
C ASN A 456 16.14 -22.59 13.21
N SER A 457 16.26 -22.26 11.93
CA SER A 457 16.33 -23.28 10.85
C SER A 457 17.56 -24.18 10.92
N LYS A 458 18.56 -23.85 11.74
CA LYS A 458 19.75 -24.70 11.98
C LYS A 458 19.44 -25.95 12.81
N ASP A 459 18.43 -25.87 13.67
CA ASP A 459 18.13 -26.92 14.65
C ASP A 459 17.10 -27.92 14.13
N LEU A 460 16.53 -27.67 12.95
CA LEU A 460 15.50 -28.49 12.32
C LEU A 460 16.10 -29.44 11.29
N ASP A 461 15.55 -30.65 11.19
CA ASP A 461 15.84 -31.57 10.08
C ASP A 461 15.18 -31.12 8.77
N SER A 462 15.38 -31.88 7.68
CA SER A 462 14.82 -31.49 6.37
C SER A 462 13.30 -31.52 6.32
N VAL A 463 12.66 -32.49 6.96
CA VAL A 463 11.20 -32.66 6.96
C VAL A 463 10.55 -31.58 7.81
N GLU A 464 11.13 -31.29 8.98
CA GLU A 464 10.69 -30.21 9.86
C GLU A 464 10.83 -28.84 9.19
N ARG A 465 11.89 -28.63 8.41
CA ARG A 465 12.08 -27.42 7.59
C ARG A 465 10.99 -27.28 6.54
N ASP A 466 10.69 -28.32 5.77
CA ASP A 466 9.61 -28.29 4.77
C ASP A 466 8.24 -28.05 5.42
N ASP A 467 7.94 -28.75 6.53
CA ASP A 467 6.70 -28.58 7.27
C ASP A 467 6.55 -27.16 7.83
N SER A 468 7.65 -26.54 8.25
CA SER A 468 7.64 -25.15 8.72
C SER A 468 7.31 -24.15 7.60
N ILE A 469 7.79 -24.39 6.38
CA ILE A 469 7.46 -23.59 5.20
C ILE A 469 5.96 -23.74 4.89
N LEU A 470 5.44 -24.96 4.88
CA LEU A 470 4.02 -25.21 4.61
C LEU A 470 3.09 -24.64 5.68
N LYS A 471 3.47 -24.71 6.96
CA LYS A 471 2.73 -24.08 8.05
C LYS A 471 2.68 -22.56 7.85
N SER A 472 3.81 -21.95 7.56
CA SER A 472 3.86 -20.51 7.25
C SER A 472 3.02 -20.16 6.01
N ALA A 473 2.94 -21.06 5.03
CA ALA A 473 2.11 -20.87 3.85
C ALA A 473 0.61 -20.75 4.19
N LEU A 474 0.13 -21.63 5.09
CA LEU A 474 -1.25 -21.60 5.59
C LEU A 474 -1.53 -20.33 6.39
N GLU A 475 -0.66 -20.00 7.36
CA GLU A 475 -0.82 -18.82 8.22
C GLU A 475 -0.84 -17.51 7.41
N ASN A 476 -0.12 -17.47 6.29
CA ASN A 476 -0.06 -16.29 5.44
C ASN A 476 -1.06 -16.30 4.27
N ASN A 477 -1.86 -17.36 4.10
CA ASN A 477 -2.68 -17.63 2.92
C ASN A 477 -1.90 -17.45 1.60
N SER A 478 -0.73 -18.05 1.50
CA SER A 478 0.12 -17.97 0.31
C SER A 478 0.12 -19.25 -0.50
N ILE A 479 0.25 -19.10 -1.80
CA ILE A 479 0.45 -20.19 -2.76
C ILE A 479 1.85 -20.76 -2.58
N VAL A 480 1.97 -22.09 -2.52
CA VAL A 480 3.29 -22.75 -2.49
C VAL A 480 3.83 -22.83 -3.92
N LEU A 481 5.04 -22.34 -4.14
CA LEU A 481 5.75 -22.48 -5.42
C LEU A 481 6.92 -23.46 -5.21
N THR A 482 6.85 -24.62 -5.85
CA THR A 482 7.82 -25.69 -5.63
C THR A 482 8.22 -26.41 -6.92
N ALA A 483 9.44 -26.88 -6.92
CA ALA A 483 10.05 -27.71 -7.95
C ALA A 483 10.26 -29.17 -7.49
N ASP A 484 9.87 -29.47 -6.24
CA ASP A 484 10.07 -30.73 -5.54
C ASP A 484 8.75 -31.52 -5.44
N ASN A 485 8.78 -32.78 -5.89
CA ASN A 485 7.60 -33.64 -5.88
C ASN A 485 7.16 -34.05 -4.45
N GLY A 486 8.10 -34.18 -3.52
CA GLY A 486 7.83 -34.42 -2.10
C GLY A 486 7.14 -33.22 -1.45
N MET A 487 7.70 -32.02 -1.64
CA MET A 487 7.10 -30.77 -1.15
C MET A 487 5.71 -30.53 -1.76
N LYS A 488 5.52 -30.82 -3.05
CA LYS A 488 4.21 -30.81 -3.71
C LYS A 488 3.22 -31.74 -3.00
N GLY A 489 3.58 -33.01 -2.80
CA GLY A 489 2.70 -33.99 -2.15
C GLY A 489 2.33 -33.57 -0.73
N ALA A 490 3.32 -33.10 0.04
CA ALA A 490 3.13 -32.59 1.39
C ALA A 490 2.20 -31.37 1.43
N ALA A 491 2.42 -30.37 0.55
CA ALA A 491 1.57 -29.19 0.45
C ALA A 491 0.12 -29.55 0.12
N GLN A 492 -0.10 -30.43 -0.86
CA GLN A 492 -1.44 -30.88 -1.24
C GLN A 492 -2.14 -31.63 -0.11
N SER A 493 -1.42 -32.46 0.65
CA SER A 493 -1.97 -33.17 1.82
C SER A 493 -2.44 -32.22 2.93
N LYS A 494 -1.80 -31.05 3.06
CA LYS A 494 -2.19 -29.97 3.99
C LYS A 494 -3.23 -29.01 3.38
N GLY A 495 -3.78 -29.34 2.20
CA GLY A 495 -4.82 -28.55 1.54
C GLY A 495 -4.33 -27.28 0.84
N LEU A 496 -3.02 -27.03 0.77
CA LEU A 496 -2.45 -25.85 0.12
C LEU A 496 -2.58 -25.93 -1.40
N PHE A 497 -2.70 -24.76 -2.03
CA PHE A 497 -2.62 -24.64 -3.47
C PHE A 497 -1.16 -24.53 -3.93
N VAL A 498 -0.80 -25.27 -4.97
CA VAL A 498 0.57 -25.43 -5.46
C VAL A 498 0.73 -24.93 -6.89
N MET A 499 1.72 -24.08 -7.12
CA MET A 499 2.30 -23.85 -8.44
C MET A 499 3.50 -24.79 -8.59
N GLU A 500 3.40 -25.80 -9.44
CA GLU A 500 4.48 -26.74 -9.74
C GLU A 500 5.29 -26.28 -10.95
N ILE A 501 6.60 -26.49 -10.95
CA ILE A 501 7.53 -26.14 -12.05
C ILE A 501 8.08 -27.40 -12.72
#